data_AF-A0A170U9Q1-F1
#
_entry.id   AF-A0A170U9Q1-F1
#
_cell.length_a   1.000
_cell.length_b   1.000
_cell.length_c   1.000
_cell.angle_alpha   90.00
_cell.angle_beta   90.00
_cell.angle_gamma   90.00
#
_symmetry.space_group_name_H-M   'P 1'
#
loop_
_entity.id
_entity.type
_entity.pdbx_description
1 polymer ?
#
loop_
_entity_poly.entity_id
_entity_poly.type
_entity_poly.pdbx_seq_one_letter_code
_entity_poly.pdbx_strand_id
1 'polypeptide(L)' 'MGEPKWDPKRPRWQQIADVIRQRIQDGTYPPDTLISESRIQGEWGVAKMTARKAVAALRAEGLLVTTPGMGSFVKGDE' A
#
# COMPACT_ATOMS: atom_id res chain seq x y z
N MET A 1 15.74 12.05 2.45
CA MET A 1 14.81 10.97 2.11
C MET A 1 14.17 11.37 0.79
N GLY A 2 14.57 10.73 -0.32
CA GLY A 2 14.08 11.12 -1.64
C GLY A 2 12.61 10.75 -1.78
N GLU A 3 11.75 11.74 -2.01
CA GLU A 3 10.36 11.50 -2.37
C GLU A 3 10.34 10.61 -3.62
N PRO A 4 9.60 9.49 -3.64
CA PRO A 4 9.39 8.75 -4.88
C PRO A 4 8.78 9.72 -5.91
N LYS A 5 9.48 9.94 -7.02
CA LYS A 5 8.98 10.76 -8.13
C LYS A 5 7.78 10.06 -8.75
N TRP A 6 6.58 10.47 -8.33
CA TRP A 6 5.34 9.94 -8.90
C TRP A 6 5.16 10.44 -10.33
N ASP A 7 5.01 9.52 -11.27
CA ASP A 7 4.75 9.86 -12.67
C ASP A 7 3.34 10.46 -12.82
N PRO A 8 3.17 11.69 -13.33
CA PRO A 8 1.83 12.28 -13.51
C PRO A 8 1.03 11.57 -14.61
N LYS A 9 1.71 10.83 -15.50
CA LYS A 9 1.09 10.03 -16.57
C LYS A 9 0.48 8.73 -16.08
N ARG A 10 0.86 8.25 -14.89
CA ARG A 10 0.32 7.04 -14.27
C ARG A 10 -0.45 7.41 -13.01
N PRO A 11 -1.59 6.79 -12.74
CA PRO A 11 -2.33 7.10 -11.53
C PRO A 11 -1.51 6.75 -10.28
N ARG A 12 -1.38 7.71 -9.36
CA ARG A 12 -0.57 7.59 -8.13
C ARG A 12 -0.89 6.33 -7.33
N TRP A 13 -2.16 5.94 -7.25
CA TRP A 13 -2.58 4.76 -6.49
C TRP A 13 -1.99 3.45 -7.06
N GLN A 14 -1.79 3.36 -8.38
CA GLN A 14 -1.15 2.19 -8.99
C GLN A 14 0.32 2.14 -8.65
N GLN A 15 1.02 3.27 -8.73
CA GLN A 15 2.45 3.34 -8.39
C GLN A 15 2.68 2.97 -6.92
N ILE A 16 1.82 3.44 -6.01
CA ILE A 16 1.87 3.08 -4.59
C ILE A 16 1.63 1.58 -4.39
N ALA A 17 0.61 1.01 -5.04
CA ALA A 17 0.33 -0.41 -4.96
C ALA A 17 1.52 -1.25 -5.45
N ASP A 18 2.12 -0.87 -6.58
CA ASP A 18 3.29 -1.52 -7.16
C ASP A 18 4.49 -1.51 -6.18
N VAL A 19 4.76 -0.35 -5.57
CA VAL A 19 5.82 -0.21 -4.56
C VAL A 19 5.55 -1.07 -3.33
N ILE A 20 4.32 -1.07 -2.81
CA ILE A 20 3.96 -1.91 -1.66
C ILE A 20 4.11 -3.39 -2.02
N ARG A 21 3.62 -3.80 -3.19
CA ARG A 21 3.73 -5.17 -3.70
C ARG A 21 5.19 -5.62 -3.77
N GLN A 22 6.06 -4.79 -4.35
CA GLN A 22 7.50 -5.06 -4.42
C GLN A 22 8.10 -5.18 -3.01
N ARG A 23 7.75 -4.29 -2.08
CA ARG A 23 8.22 -4.36 -0.68
C ARG A 23 7.74 -5.61 0.06
N ILE A 24 6.52 -6.09 -0.22
CA ILE A 24 6.01 -7.34 0.33
C ILE A 24 6.82 -8.52 -0.22
N GLN A 25 7.03 -8.56 -1.54
CA GLN A 25 7.79 -9.64 -2.21
C GLN A 25 9.27 -9.68 -1.81
N ASP A 26 9.88 -8.52 -1.60
CA ASP A 26 11.28 -8.37 -1.16
C ASP A 26 11.44 -8.66 0.35
N GLY A 27 10.34 -8.79 1.10
CA GLY A 27 10.37 -9.00 2.56
C GLY A 27 10.58 -7.71 3.38
N THR A 28 10.69 -6.55 2.72
CA THR A 28 10.69 -5.24 3.38
C THR A 28 9.43 -5.02 4.23
N TYR A 29 8.27 -5.48 3.73
CA TYR A 29 7.03 -5.53 4.48
C TYR A 29 6.67 -6.98 4.81
N PRO A 30 7.03 -7.47 6.01
CA PRO A 30 6.67 -8.82 6.40
C PRO A 30 5.16 -9.00 6.48
N PRO A 31 4.67 -10.26 6.43
CA PRO A 31 3.29 -10.57 6.78
C PRO A 31 2.92 -9.95 8.14
N ASP A 32 1.65 -9.59 8.29
CA ASP A 32 1.13 -8.88 9.47
C ASP A 32 1.60 -7.41 9.60
N THR A 33 2.27 -6.87 8.58
CA THR A 33 2.56 -5.42 8.55
C THR A 33 1.28 -4.62 8.35
N LEU A 34 0.97 -3.71 9.27
CA LEU A 34 -0.15 -2.79 9.14
C LEU A 34 0.09 -1.73 8.05
N ILE A 35 -0.65 -1.83 6.96
CA ILE A 35 -0.71 -0.88 5.84
C ILE A 35 -2.09 -0.21 5.83
N SER A 36 -2.25 0.85 6.62
CA SER A 36 -3.47 1.65 6.66
C SER A 36 -3.43 2.82 5.68
N GLU A 37 -4.61 3.34 5.30
CA GLU A 37 -4.70 4.55 4.46
C GLU A 37 -3.92 5.71 5.10
N SER A 38 -4.09 5.94 6.40
CA SER A 38 -3.38 6.99 7.14
C SER A 38 -1.87 6.81 7.12
N ARG A 39 -1.38 5.56 7.20
CA ARG A 39 0.06 5.27 7.08
C ARG A 39 0.59 5.62 5.71
N ILE A 40 -0.11 5.21 4.65
CA ILE A 40 0.25 5.53 3.25
C ILE A 40 0.26 7.05 3.04
N GLN A 41 -0.73 7.75 3.59
CA GLN A 41 -0.78 9.22 3.55
C GLN A 41 0.40 9.85 4.29
N GLY A 42 0.79 9.32 5.46
CA GLY A 42 1.92 9.82 6.23
C GLY A 42 3.28 9.52 5.59
N GLU A 43 3.48 8.31 5.06
CA GLU A 43 4.74 7.90 4.43
C GLU A 43 4.99 8.64 3.11
N TRP A 44 3.95 8.90 2.32
CA TRP A 44 4.10 9.43 0.96
C TRP A 44 3.39 10.76 0.68
N GLY A 45 2.71 11.35 1.66
CA GLY A 45 2.02 12.64 1.50
C GLY A 45 0.87 12.61 0.49
N VAL A 46 0.25 11.45 0.27
CA VAL A 46 -0.79 11.30 -0.76
C VAL A 46 -2.19 11.62 -0.25
N ALA A 47 -3.09 11.94 -1.18
CA ALA A 47 -4.50 12.14 -0.84
C ALA A 47 -5.16 10.84 -0.33
N LYS A 48 -6.09 10.96 0.62
CA LYS A 48 -6.84 9.82 1.21
C LYS A 48 -7.46 8.90 0.15
N MET A 49 -8.08 9.49 -0.87
CA MET A 49 -8.67 8.76 -2.00
C MET A 49 -7.64 7.92 -2.78
N THR A 50 -6.40 8.39 -2.87
CA THR A 50 -5.30 7.66 -3.54
C THR A 50 -4.85 6.49 -2.68
N ALA A 51 -4.66 6.71 -1.38
CA ALA A 51 -4.32 5.66 -0.44
C ALA A 51 -5.40 4.57 -0.41
N ARG A 52 -6.68 4.97 -0.33
CA ARG A 52 -7.82 4.06 -0.38
C ARG A 52 -7.82 3.18 -1.63
N LYS A 53 -7.57 3.77 -2.81
CA LYS A 53 -7.49 3.03 -4.07
C LYS A 53 -6.33 2.05 -4.09
N ALA A 54 -5.16 2.43 -3.58
CA ALA A 54 -4.00 1.55 -3.52
C ALA A 54 -4.26 0.34 -2.60
N VAL A 55 -4.82 0.58 -1.40
CA VAL A 55 -5.21 -0.49 -0.47
C VAL A 55 -6.26 -1.41 -1.07
N ALA A 56 -7.28 -0.84 -1.72
CA ALA A 56 -8.33 -1.62 -2.37
C ALA A 56 -7.79 -2.50 -3.51
N ALA A 57 -6.86 -1.99 -4.31
CA ALA A 57 -6.21 -2.75 -5.37
C ALA A 57 -5.40 -3.93 -4.81
N LEU A 58 -4.54 -3.67 -3.83
CA LEU A 58 -3.73 -4.71 -3.20
C LEU A 58 -4.59 -5.76 -2.48
N ARG A 59 -5.71 -5.34 -1.89
CA ARG A 59 -6.69 -6.25 -1.31
C ARG A 59 -7.35 -7.12 -2.38
N ALA A 60 -7.70 -6.54 -3.53
CA ALA A 60 -8.26 -7.28 -4.66
C ALA A 60 -7.27 -8.29 -5.25
N GLU A 61 -5.97 -7.98 -5.21
CA GLU A 61 -4.88 -8.91 -5.55
C GLU A 61 -4.63 -9.98 -4.48
N GLY A 62 -5.26 -9.88 -3.31
CA GLY A 62 -5.05 -10.80 -2.19
C GLY A 62 -3.76 -10.55 -1.41
N LEU A 63 -3.05 -9.44 -1.66
CA LEU A 63 -1.81 -9.06 -0.96
C LEU A 63 -2.08 -8.39 0.39
N LEU A 64 -3.25 -7.78 0.57
CA LEU A 64 -3.68 -7.17 1.83
C LEU A 64 -4.96 -7.81 2.36
N VAL A 65 -5.04 -7.94 3.68
CA VAL A 65 -6.22 -8.38 4.42
C VAL A 65 -6.74 -7.23 5.26
N THR A 66 -8.01 -6.85 5.07
CA THR A 66 -8.62 -5.80 5.90
C THR A 66 -9.21 -6.42 7.16
N THR A 67 -8.70 -6.00 8.32
CA THR A 67 -9.23 -6.38 9.63
C THR A 67 -10.13 -5.25 10.16
N PRO A 68 -11.41 -5.54 10.46
CA PRO A 68 -12.33 -4.53 10.99
C PRO A 68 -11.79 -3.93 12.30
N GLY A 69 -11.77 -2.59 12.37
CA GLY A 69 -11.29 -1.85 13.53
C GLY A 69 -9.77 -1.59 13.59
N MET A 70 -8.94 -2.32 12.82
CA MET A 70 -7.48 -2.16 12.86
C MET A 70 -6.85 -1.63 11.57
N GLY A 71 -7.44 -1.88 10.40
CA GLY A 71 -6.91 -1.41 9.11
C GLY A 71 -6.64 -2.54 8.14
N SER A 72 -5.69 -2.36 7.21
CA SER A 72 -5.29 -3.42 6.27
C SER A 72 -3.89 -3.91 6.59
N PHE A 73 -3.68 -5.22 6.54
CA PHE A 73 -2.45 -5.90 6.91
C PHE A 73 -1.89 -6.64 5.70
N VAL A 74 -0.57 -6.78 5.61
CA VAL A 74 0.07 -7.60 4.58
C VAL A 74 -0.29 -9.06 4.78
N LYS A 75 -0.89 -9.66 3.74
CA LYS A 75 -1.11 -11.10 3.68
C LYS A 75 0.23 -11.76 3.36
N GLY A 76 0.68 -12.67 4.22
CA GLY A 76 1.77 -13.57 3.87
C GLY A 76 1.31 -14.53 2.79
N ASP A 77 2.13 -14.71 1.76
CA ASP A 77 2.09 -15.92 0.95
C ASP A 77 2.75 -16.99 1.83
N GLU A 78 1.93 -17.91 2.35
CA GLU A 78 2.40 -19.09 3.10
C GLU A 78 2.76 -20.22 2.14
#